data_AF-A0A7W7PS40-F1
#
_entry.id   AF-A0A7W7PS40-F1
#
_cell.length_a   1.000
_cell.length_b   1.000
_cell.length_c   1.000
_cell.angle_alpha   90.00
_cell.angle_beta   90.00
_cell.angle_gamma   90.00
#
_symmetry.space_group_name_H-M   'P 1'
#
loop_
_entity.id
_entity.type
_entity.pdbx_description
1 polymer ?
#
loop_
_entity_poly.entity_id
_entity_poly.type
_entity_poly.pdbx_seq_one_letter_code
_entity_poly.pdbx_strand_id
1 'polypeptide(L)'
;MASVIKRSLVVPGLLVLLTGCSGDVDSPNGNKAKPSSGASVDGYGDILVDGKPVTGSKPSGNKEIPYQRTYTEGELYASVTGYRSLAYGTAGLEAVYENSLTHRRGEDVETTIDPEVQKAAFETLGERRGAAVALNAETGALLAVVSTPSYDPEAFSGYSSKDQKAWKKANGDKDKPMFNRALREATAPGETFDVMIAAAALDHGLYDTADEPTDGGSGECANATIREALVRSCGETFAKLAMDLGEGRLRETAEAFGFSDDELNVPIRVSESRYGSYRNGDIAVTPLQLARVTAALANRGLMVGPHLVVQDEERQVAQSVPAATADLLLPAVREKKDWAPTEADDGTPSSWSLTYAQTEKGDTVALVARAATSDAGAAARVTTAMAEALS
;
A
#
# COMPACT_ATOMS: atom_id res chain seq x y z
N MET A 1 45.97 -15.23 -56.34
CA MET A 1 46.87 -16.08 -55.52
C MET A 1 46.04 -16.58 -54.35
N ALA A 2 45.42 -17.77 -54.43
CA ALA A 2 45.97 -19.06 -53.94
C ALA A 2 46.43 -18.95 -52.47
N SER A 3 46.07 -19.78 -51.49
CA SER A 3 45.35 -21.06 -51.39
C SER A 3 45.34 -21.43 -49.89
N VAL A 4 44.24 -22.00 -49.38
CA VAL A 4 44.12 -23.16 -48.43
C VAL A 4 45.07 -23.20 -47.19
N ILE A 5 44.55 -23.42 -45.97
CA ILE A 5 44.60 -24.73 -45.26
C ILE A 5 43.56 -24.78 -44.13
N LYS A 6 42.69 -25.80 -44.19
CA LYS A 6 41.88 -26.36 -43.09
C LYS A 6 42.75 -27.21 -42.17
N ARG A 7 42.48 -27.20 -40.86
CA ARG A 7 42.69 -28.37 -39.99
C ARG A 7 41.53 -28.54 -39.02
N SER A 8 40.91 -29.72 -39.10
CA SER A 8 39.93 -30.28 -38.17
C SER A 8 40.61 -30.76 -36.88
N LEU A 9 39.89 -30.75 -35.76
CA LEU A 9 40.12 -31.69 -34.66
C LEU A 9 38.79 -32.18 -34.08
N VAL A 10 38.86 -33.36 -33.47
CA VAL A 10 37.84 -34.39 -33.32
C VAL A 10 37.16 -34.37 -31.94
N VAL A 11 35.93 -34.89 -31.89
CA VAL A 11 34.96 -35.13 -30.79
C VAL A 11 35.53 -36.08 -29.69
N PRO A 12 35.10 -36.02 -28.40
CA PRO A 12 33.92 -36.77 -27.89
C PRO A 12 33.07 -35.90 -26.92
N GLY A 13 31.75 -36.04 -26.75
CA GLY A 13 31.01 -37.26 -26.46
C GLY A 13 31.07 -37.59 -24.95
N LEU A 14 30.37 -36.84 -24.09
CA LEU A 14 30.13 -37.24 -22.70
C LEU A 14 28.70 -36.88 -22.25
N LEU A 15 27.89 -37.93 -22.17
CA LEU A 15 26.66 -38.05 -21.38
C LEU A 15 27.04 -37.94 -19.89
N VAL A 16 26.25 -37.27 -19.03
CA VAL A 16 25.94 -37.68 -17.63
C VAL A 16 25.24 -36.57 -16.80
N LEU A 17 24.10 -36.98 -16.23
CA LEU A 17 23.41 -36.63 -14.97
C LEU A 17 22.84 -35.22 -14.73
N LEU A 18 21.49 -35.22 -14.66
CA LEU A 18 20.67 -34.38 -13.78
C LEU A 18 21.12 -34.52 -12.33
N THR A 19 21.58 -33.42 -11.75
CA THR A 19 21.64 -33.23 -10.29
C THR A 19 21.21 -31.81 -9.99
N GLY A 20 20.21 -31.69 -9.12
CA GLY A 20 19.69 -30.41 -8.66
C GLY A 20 20.76 -29.60 -7.94
N CYS A 21 20.65 -28.30 -8.07
CA CYS A 21 21.30 -27.35 -7.18
C CYS A 21 20.22 -26.56 -6.48
N SER A 22 20.09 -26.81 -5.17
CA SER A 22 19.67 -25.83 -4.18
C SER A 22 20.38 -24.52 -4.46
N GLY A 23 19.59 -23.47 -4.69
CA GLY A 23 20.04 -22.10 -4.58
C GLY A 23 19.82 -21.65 -3.16
N ASP A 24 20.91 -21.47 -2.43
CA ASP A 24 20.96 -20.72 -1.17
C ASP A 24 20.40 -19.32 -1.41
N VAL A 25 19.34 -18.97 -0.68
CA VAL A 25 18.91 -17.59 -0.46
C VAL A 25 19.46 -17.19 0.91
N ASP A 26 20.57 -16.47 0.90
CA ASP A 26 20.98 -15.62 2.01
C ASP A 26 19.83 -14.63 2.27
N SER A 27 19.18 -14.80 3.42
CA SER A 27 18.10 -13.94 3.90
C SER A 27 18.70 -12.88 4.81
N PRO A 28 18.67 -11.58 4.45
CA PRO A 28 19.07 -10.52 5.36
C PRO A 28 17.93 -10.26 6.35
N ASN A 29 18.27 -10.21 7.64
CA ASN A 29 17.43 -9.86 8.79
C ASN A 29 16.26 -10.79 9.14
N GLY A 30 16.52 -11.74 10.03
CA GLY A 30 15.47 -12.46 10.76
C GLY A 30 14.83 -11.55 11.82
N ASN A 31 13.68 -10.96 11.49
CA ASN A 31 12.78 -10.34 12.47
C ASN A 31 12.26 -11.42 13.42
N LYS A 32 12.57 -11.27 14.71
CA LYS A 32 12.25 -12.27 15.75
C LYS A 32 10.86 -12.00 16.31
N ALA A 33 9.95 -12.96 16.18
CA ALA A 33 8.63 -12.89 16.78
C ALA A 33 8.68 -13.18 18.28
N LYS A 34 7.64 -12.75 19.01
CA LYS A 34 7.53 -13.00 20.47
C LYS A 34 6.89 -14.37 20.72
N PRO A 35 7.38 -15.13 21.72
CA PRO A 35 6.71 -16.35 22.16
C PRO A 35 5.32 -16.02 22.73
N SER A 36 4.30 -16.80 22.35
CA SER A 36 2.92 -16.56 22.74
C SER A 36 2.68 -16.69 24.25
N SER A 37 1.97 -15.72 24.83
CA SER A 37 1.41 -15.81 26.17
C SER A 37 -0.02 -16.37 26.10
N GLY A 38 -0.16 -17.62 25.65
CA GLY A 38 -1.49 -18.25 25.55
C GLY A 38 -1.62 -19.49 24.67
N ALA A 39 -0.53 -20.11 24.21
CA ALA A 39 -0.53 -21.20 23.24
C ALA A 39 -1.55 -22.31 23.50
N SER A 40 -2.47 -22.52 22.56
CA SER A 40 -2.82 -23.88 22.15
C SER A 40 -1.54 -24.53 21.61
N VAL A 41 -1.11 -25.61 22.24
CA VAL A 41 0.23 -26.23 22.05
C VAL A 41 0.36 -27.00 20.73
N ASP A 42 -0.68 -27.02 19.88
CA ASP A 42 -0.75 -27.79 18.64
C ASP A 42 -1.16 -26.88 17.45
N GLY A 43 -0.26 -26.64 16.48
CA GLY A 43 -0.57 -25.87 15.26
C GLY A 43 0.58 -24.98 14.76
N TYR A 44 0.28 -24.20 13.72
CA TYR A 44 1.07 -23.01 13.35
C TYR A 44 0.83 -21.89 14.37
N GLY A 45 1.78 -20.95 14.48
CA GLY A 45 1.56 -19.68 15.17
C GLY A 45 0.51 -18.84 14.44
N ASP A 46 -0.09 -17.87 15.13
CA ASP A 46 -1.19 -17.08 14.61
C ASP A 46 -0.81 -15.64 14.27
N ILE A 47 -1.45 -15.09 13.24
CA ILE A 47 -1.43 -13.66 12.96
C ILE A 47 -2.52 -13.03 13.83
N LEU A 48 -2.13 -12.03 14.60
CA LEU A 48 -2.99 -11.37 15.58
C LEU A 48 -3.36 -9.96 15.13
N VAL A 49 -4.60 -9.58 15.41
CA VAL A 49 -5.14 -8.22 15.26
C VAL A 49 -5.71 -7.83 16.62
N ASP A 50 -5.19 -6.76 17.22
CA ASP A 50 -5.56 -6.34 18.59
C ASP A 50 -5.46 -7.51 19.60
N GLY A 51 -4.35 -8.26 19.53
CA GLY A 51 -4.10 -9.43 20.38
C GLY A 51 -5.02 -10.63 20.17
N LYS A 52 -5.90 -10.61 19.15
CA LYS A 52 -6.82 -11.71 18.83
C LYS A 52 -6.38 -12.44 17.56
N PRO A 53 -6.36 -13.78 17.55
CA PRO A 53 -5.97 -14.54 16.36
C PRO A 53 -7.02 -14.40 15.24
N VAL A 54 -6.57 -13.91 14.08
CA VAL A 54 -7.37 -13.89 12.84
C VAL A 54 -7.03 -15.06 11.92
N THR A 55 -6.00 -15.82 12.27
CA THR A 55 -5.71 -17.14 11.70
C THR A 55 -5.82 -18.22 12.77
N GLY A 56 -5.85 -19.48 12.34
CA GLY A 56 -5.80 -20.62 13.24
C GLY A 56 -5.33 -21.89 12.52
N SER A 57 -5.36 -23.01 13.23
CA SER A 57 -4.98 -24.33 12.69
C SER A 57 -6.05 -25.37 13.00
N LYS A 58 -6.40 -26.20 12.02
CA LYS A 58 -7.23 -27.41 12.20
C LYS A 58 -6.50 -28.65 11.67
N PRO A 59 -6.80 -29.86 12.17
CA PRO A 59 -6.21 -31.08 11.65
C PRO A 59 -6.47 -31.24 10.14
N SER A 60 -5.43 -31.52 9.36
CA SER A 60 -5.55 -31.73 7.91
C SER A 60 -6.02 -33.16 7.54
N GLY A 61 -5.88 -34.10 8.48
CA GLY A 61 -6.03 -35.54 8.21
C GLY A 61 -4.81 -36.20 7.56
N ASN A 62 -3.73 -35.46 7.29
CA ASN A 62 -2.46 -35.96 6.78
C ASN A 62 -1.37 -35.90 7.86
N LYS A 63 -0.70 -37.02 8.15
CA LYS A 63 0.35 -37.10 9.17
C LYS A 63 1.63 -36.31 8.81
N GLU A 64 1.91 -36.14 7.53
CA GLU A 64 3.10 -35.42 7.04
C GLU A 64 2.89 -33.91 7.08
N ILE A 65 1.64 -33.45 6.94
CA ILE A 65 1.28 -32.03 7.01
C ILE A 65 0.12 -31.90 7.99
N PRO A 66 0.35 -31.97 9.31
CA PRO A 66 -0.69 -32.23 10.32
C PRO A 66 -1.78 -31.15 10.41
N TYR A 67 -1.51 -29.93 9.94
CA TYR A 67 -2.40 -28.79 10.10
C TYR A 67 -2.75 -28.13 8.76
N GLN A 68 -4.04 -27.80 8.62
CA GLN A 68 -4.60 -26.90 7.62
C GLN A 68 -4.89 -25.56 8.30
N ARG A 69 -4.61 -24.45 7.60
CA ARG A 69 -4.86 -23.09 8.10
C ARG A 69 -6.36 -22.76 8.12
N THR A 70 -6.82 -22.01 9.11
CA THR A 70 -8.18 -21.44 9.19
C THR A 70 -8.10 -19.92 9.32
N TYR A 71 -9.17 -19.24 8.95
CA TYR A 71 -9.21 -17.76 8.92
C TYR A 71 -10.50 -17.24 9.53
N THR A 72 -10.36 -16.41 10.57
CA THR A 72 -11.49 -15.66 11.14
C THR A 72 -11.68 -14.40 10.29
N GLU A 73 -12.90 -14.20 9.77
CA GLU A 73 -13.21 -13.07 8.88
C GLU A 73 -12.22 -12.97 7.71
N GLY A 74 -11.93 -14.10 7.05
CA GLY A 74 -10.86 -14.21 6.05
C GLY A 74 -10.87 -13.11 4.97
N GLU A 75 -12.04 -12.75 4.44
CA GLU A 75 -12.15 -11.68 3.44
C GLU A 75 -11.71 -10.30 3.97
N LEU A 76 -11.98 -10.00 5.24
CA LEU A 76 -11.64 -8.72 5.88
C LEU A 76 -10.13 -8.52 6.00
N TYR A 77 -9.40 -9.60 6.26
CA TYR A 77 -7.97 -9.55 6.57
C TYR A 77 -7.06 -10.09 5.46
N ALA A 78 -7.59 -10.63 4.35
CA ALA A 78 -6.80 -11.28 3.29
C ALA A 78 -5.74 -10.38 2.62
N SER A 79 -5.93 -9.05 2.62
CA SER A 79 -4.91 -8.09 2.15
C SER A 79 -3.71 -7.98 3.10
N VAL A 80 -3.90 -8.31 4.38
CA VAL A 80 -2.88 -8.31 5.43
C VAL A 80 -2.31 -9.73 5.59
N THR A 81 -3.15 -10.70 5.94
CA THR A 81 -2.71 -12.08 6.21
C THR A 81 -2.17 -12.76 4.96
N GLY A 82 -2.80 -12.52 3.81
CA GLY A 82 -2.62 -13.33 2.61
C GLY A 82 -3.25 -14.70 2.77
N TYR A 83 -2.53 -15.76 2.42
CA TYR A 83 -3.02 -17.13 2.56
C TYR A 83 -1.88 -18.12 2.79
N ARG A 84 -2.23 -19.27 3.38
CA ARG A 84 -1.44 -20.51 3.42
C ARG A 84 -2.33 -21.64 2.94
N SER A 85 -1.97 -22.21 1.80
CA SER A 85 -2.68 -23.32 1.18
C SER A 85 -1.77 -24.53 1.05
N LEU A 86 -2.30 -25.70 1.42
CA LEU A 86 -1.61 -26.98 1.24
C LEU A 86 -1.32 -27.28 -0.24
N ALA A 87 -2.14 -26.76 -1.17
CA ALA A 87 -2.00 -27.00 -2.60
C ALA A 87 -1.41 -25.81 -3.38
N TYR A 88 -1.55 -24.57 -2.88
CA TYR A 88 -1.28 -23.35 -3.65
C TYR A 88 -0.20 -22.43 -3.07
N GLY A 89 0.47 -22.86 -1.99
CA GLY A 89 1.58 -22.11 -1.39
C GLY A 89 1.11 -21.00 -0.43
N THR A 90 1.94 -19.98 -0.27
CA THR A 90 1.74 -18.89 0.71
C THR A 90 1.79 -17.51 0.05
N ALA A 91 1.13 -16.52 0.65
CA ALA A 91 1.20 -15.11 0.26
C ALA A 91 0.99 -14.19 1.48
N GLY A 92 1.29 -12.89 1.34
CA GLY A 92 1.09 -11.91 2.42
C GLY A 92 1.99 -12.20 3.63
N LEU A 93 1.50 -11.87 4.83
CA LEU A 93 2.24 -12.15 6.08
C LEU A 93 2.46 -13.66 6.31
N GLU A 94 1.57 -14.53 5.84
CA GLU A 94 1.77 -15.99 5.91
C GLU A 94 3.03 -16.46 5.17
N ALA A 95 3.41 -15.78 4.09
CA ALA A 95 4.64 -16.06 3.35
C ALA A 95 5.85 -15.37 4.00
N VAL A 96 5.72 -14.09 4.37
CA VAL A 96 6.83 -13.31 4.94
C VAL A 96 7.32 -13.92 6.25
N TYR A 97 6.39 -14.35 7.11
CA TYR A 97 6.68 -14.93 8.42
C TYR A 97 6.54 -16.45 8.44
N GLU A 98 6.66 -17.12 7.30
CA GLU A 98 6.52 -18.58 7.22
C GLU A 98 7.43 -19.31 8.23
N ASN A 99 8.68 -18.85 8.37
CA ASN A 99 9.62 -19.43 9.33
C ASN A 99 9.15 -19.29 10.78
N SER A 100 8.66 -18.11 11.18
CA SER A 100 8.20 -17.85 12.55
C SER A 100 6.91 -18.63 12.85
N LEU A 101 5.95 -18.61 11.91
CA LEU A 101 4.65 -19.27 12.06
C LEU A 101 4.75 -20.80 12.07
N THR A 102 5.79 -21.39 11.45
CA THR A 102 5.95 -22.84 11.34
C THR A 102 7.05 -23.45 12.19
N HIS A 103 7.90 -22.65 12.84
CA HIS A 103 8.96 -23.17 13.71
C HIS A 103 8.39 -23.95 14.90
N ARG A 104 9.25 -24.70 15.60
CA ARG A 104 8.83 -25.53 16.75
C ARG A 104 8.08 -24.69 17.78
N ARG A 105 6.76 -24.92 17.87
CA ARG A 105 5.78 -24.07 18.58
C ARG A 105 5.72 -22.69 17.92
N GLY A 106 5.03 -22.61 16.77
CA GLY A 106 5.00 -21.42 15.94
C GLY A 106 4.76 -20.14 16.75
N GLU A 107 5.46 -19.08 16.37
CA GLU A 107 5.40 -17.80 17.04
C GLU A 107 4.28 -16.95 16.43
N ASP A 108 3.57 -16.23 17.28
CA ASP A 108 2.50 -15.35 16.84
C ASP A 108 3.06 -14.03 16.28
N VAL A 109 2.42 -13.52 15.25
CA VAL A 109 2.78 -12.27 14.57
C VAL A 109 1.70 -11.23 14.87
N GLU A 110 2.02 -10.25 15.70
CA GLU A 110 1.10 -9.15 16.04
C GLU A 110 1.15 -8.06 14.97
N THR A 111 0.00 -7.82 14.32
CA THR A 111 -0.13 -6.73 13.35
C THR A 111 -0.43 -5.39 14.03
N THR A 112 -0.22 -4.29 13.32
CA THR A 112 -0.62 -2.94 13.77
C THR A 112 -2.08 -2.61 13.47
N ILE A 113 -2.82 -3.54 12.86
CA ILE A 113 -4.17 -3.29 12.37
C ILE A 113 -5.13 -3.01 13.52
N ASP A 114 -5.91 -1.94 13.36
CA ASP A 114 -7.08 -1.68 14.18
C ASP A 114 -8.29 -2.37 13.53
N PRO A 115 -8.94 -3.32 14.23
CA PRO A 115 -10.02 -4.11 13.63
C PRO A 115 -11.24 -3.27 13.25
N GLU A 116 -11.57 -2.22 14.00
CA GLU A 116 -12.74 -1.38 13.73
C GLU A 116 -12.48 -0.48 12.52
N VAL A 117 -11.28 0.10 12.41
CA VAL A 117 -10.89 0.92 11.25
C VAL A 117 -10.81 0.07 9.97
N GLN A 118 -10.20 -1.11 10.04
CA GLN A 118 -10.12 -2.06 8.92
C GLN A 118 -11.52 -2.45 8.44
N LYS A 119 -12.42 -2.78 9.39
CA LYS A 119 -13.80 -3.17 9.09
C LYS A 119 -14.63 -2.03 8.51
N ALA A 120 -14.56 -0.84 9.10
CA ALA A 120 -15.28 0.33 8.61
C ALA A 120 -14.93 0.64 7.15
N ALA A 121 -13.64 0.57 6.81
CA ALA A 121 -13.18 0.75 5.44
C ALA A 121 -13.66 -0.37 4.49
N PHE A 122 -13.53 -1.63 4.91
CA PHE A 122 -13.93 -2.80 4.11
C PHE A 122 -15.43 -2.80 3.78
N GLU A 123 -16.27 -2.61 4.80
CA GLU A 123 -17.73 -2.57 4.65
C GLU A 123 -18.19 -1.39 3.78
N THR A 124 -17.56 -0.23 3.93
CA THR A 124 -17.93 0.97 3.17
C THR A 124 -17.53 0.87 1.69
N LEU A 125 -16.38 0.26 1.39
CA LEU A 125 -15.98 -0.05 0.00
C LEU A 125 -16.94 -1.08 -0.63
N GLY A 126 -17.30 -2.12 0.13
CA GLY A 126 -18.20 -3.19 -0.29
C GLY A 126 -17.66 -3.92 -1.53
N GLU A 127 -18.50 -4.12 -2.54
CA GLU A 127 -18.14 -4.83 -3.77
C GLU A 127 -17.32 -3.99 -4.78
N ARG A 128 -17.07 -2.71 -4.49
CA ARG A 128 -16.33 -1.85 -5.42
C ARG A 128 -14.86 -2.27 -5.47
N ARG A 129 -14.25 -2.18 -6.65
CA ARG A 129 -12.78 -2.25 -6.74
C ARG A 129 -12.19 -1.01 -6.07
N GLY A 130 -11.32 -1.20 -5.10
CA GLY A 130 -10.81 -0.09 -4.31
C GLY A 130 -9.79 -0.52 -3.27
N ALA A 131 -9.28 0.49 -2.57
CA ALA A 131 -8.34 0.33 -1.50
C ALA A 131 -8.55 1.41 -0.44
N ALA A 132 -8.18 1.10 0.80
CA ALA A 132 -8.07 2.10 1.85
C ALA A 132 -6.85 1.81 2.72
N VAL A 133 -6.23 2.88 3.21
CA VAL A 133 -5.06 2.84 4.10
C VAL A 133 -5.28 3.83 5.22
N ALA A 134 -5.05 3.37 6.45
CA ALA A 134 -4.93 4.23 7.63
C ALA A 134 -3.50 4.11 8.17
N LEU A 135 -2.77 5.22 8.22
CA LEU A 135 -1.36 5.27 8.60
C LEU A 135 -1.18 6.26 9.74
N ASN A 136 -0.72 5.79 10.90
CA ASN A 136 -0.35 6.65 12.01
C ASN A 136 0.88 7.49 11.60
N ALA A 137 0.74 8.81 11.65
CA ALA A 137 1.69 9.74 11.07
C ALA A 137 2.99 9.87 11.87
N GLU A 138 2.95 9.57 13.17
CA GLU A 138 4.07 9.74 14.10
C GLU A 138 4.88 8.46 14.33
N THR A 139 4.20 7.31 14.25
CA THR A 139 4.80 5.98 14.49
C THR A 139 5.03 5.22 13.19
N GLY A 140 4.28 5.50 12.13
CA GLY A 140 4.28 4.70 10.90
C GLY A 140 3.44 3.42 10.99
N ALA A 141 2.70 3.19 12.07
CA ALA A 141 1.84 2.01 12.20
C ALA A 141 0.69 2.03 11.19
N LEU A 142 0.53 0.95 10.42
CA LEU A 142 -0.59 0.76 9.51
C LEU A 142 -1.80 0.22 10.29
N LEU A 143 -2.78 1.08 10.54
CA LEU A 143 -4.01 0.74 11.25
C LEU A 143 -5.04 0.06 10.34
N ALA A 144 -4.97 0.30 9.02
CA ALA A 144 -5.77 -0.41 8.04
C ALA A 144 -5.03 -0.55 6.72
N VAL A 145 -5.17 -1.72 6.09
CA VAL A 145 -4.70 -2.03 4.73
C VAL A 145 -5.80 -2.84 4.05
N VAL A 146 -6.72 -2.15 3.37
CA VAL A 146 -7.93 -2.73 2.78
C VAL A 146 -7.82 -2.79 1.27
N SER A 147 -8.26 -3.91 0.69
CA SER A 147 -8.36 -4.09 -0.76
C SER A 147 -9.66 -4.81 -1.08
N THR A 148 -10.47 -4.21 -1.95
CA THR A 148 -11.76 -4.77 -2.38
C THR A 148 -11.83 -4.91 -3.91
N PRO A 149 -12.61 -5.86 -4.45
CA PRO A 149 -13.13 -7.04 -3.76
C PRO A 149 -12.01 -7.88 -3.14
N SER A 150 -12.35 -8.68 -2.14
CA SER A 150 -11.42 -9.57 -1.43
C SER A 150 -11.78 -11.05 -1.68
N TYR A 151 -11.11 -11.96 -1.00
CA TYR A 151 -11.29 -13.41 -1.11
C TYR A 151 -11.18 -14.05 0.28
N ASP A 152 -11.90 -15.15 0.50
CA ASP A 152 -11.73 -15.97 1.70
C ASP A 152 -10.56 -16.95 1.52
N PRO A 153 -9.44 -16.79 2.26
CA PRO A 153 -8.30 -17.70 2.17
C PRO A 153 -8.64 -19.12 2.65
N GLU A 154 -9.61 -19.29 3.57
CA GLU A 154 -9.95 -20.61 4.09
C GLU A 154 -10.57 -21.50 3.00
N ALA A 155 -11.28 -20.91 2.04
CA ALA A 155 -11.97 -21.60 0.95
C ALA A 155 -11.05 -22.46 0.07
N PHE A 156 -9.73 -22.20 0.08
CA PHE A 156 -8.72 -22.98 -0.63
C PHE A 156 -7.46 -23.29 0.20
N SER A 157 -7.58 -23.25 1.53
CA SER A 157 -6.47 -23.56 2.46
C SER A 157 -6.05 -25.04 2.43
N GLY A 158 -6.91 -25.95 1.95
CA GLY A 158 -6.67 -27.38 1.84
C GLY A 158 -6.18 -27.81 0.45
N TYR A 159 -6.53 -29.04 0.06
CA TYR A 159 -6.11 -29.68 -1.20
C TYR A 159 -7.22 -30.48 -1.90
N SER A 160 -8.48 -30.28 -1.52
CA SER A 160 -9.61 -31.01 -2.12
C SER A 160 -10.03 -30.44 -3.48
N SER A 161 -10.95 -31.13 -4.17
CA SER A 161 -11.57 -30.60 -5.39
C SER A 161 -12.38 -29.32 -5.14
N LYS A 162 -12.87 -29.10 -3.92
CA LYS A 162 -13.55 -27.85 -3.54
C LYS A 162 -12.55 -26.69 -3.48
N ASP A 163 -11.38 -26.92 -2.85
CA ASP A 163 -10.29 -25.95 -2.79
C ASP A 163 -9.82 -25.57 -4.19
N GLN A 164 -9.69 -26.54 -5.10
CA GLN A 164 -9.32 -26.27 -6.50
C GLN A 164 -10.34 -25.37 -7.21
N LYS A 165 -11.64 -25.57 -6.97
CA LYS A 165 -12.68 -24.72 -7.55
C LYS A 165 -12.63 -23.31 -6.98
N ALA A 166 -12.43 -23.17 -5.66
CA ALA A 166 -12.32 -21.88 -4.99
C ALA A 166 -11.08 -21.10 -5.47
N TRP A 167 -9.92 -21.75 -5.56
CA TRP A 167 -8.70 -21.17 -6.10
C TRP A 167 -8.89 -20.66 -7.54
N LYS A 168 -9.46 -21.49 -8.43
CA LYS A 168 -9.74 -21.08 -9.81
C LYS A 168 -10.69 -19.88 -9.89
N LYS A 169 -11.68 -19.80 -8.99
CA LYS A 169 -12.59 -18.66 -8.90
C LYS A 169 -11.82 -17.40 -8.48
N ALA A 170 -11.09 -17.45 -7.36
CA ALA A 170 -10.38 -16.29 -6.83
C ALA A 170 -9.27 -15.77 -7.78
N ASN A 171 -8.49 -16.67 -8.36
CA ASN A 171 -7.36 -16.31 -9.24
C ASN A 171 -7.80 -15.96 -10.67
N GLY A 172 -8.95 -16.47 -11.13
CA GLY A 172 -9.48 -16.22 -12.48
C GLY A 172 -10.49 -15.08 -12.56
N ASP A 173 -10.82 -14.44 -11.43
CA ASP A 173 -11.81 -13.36 -11.40
C ASP A 173 -11.27 -12.10 -12.09
N LYS A 174 -12.10 -11.48 -12.94
CA LYS A 174 -11.77 -10.23 -13.65
C LYS A 174 -11.50 -9.07 -12.71
N ASP A 175 -12.13 -9.08 -11.54
CA ASP A 175 -11.99 -8.04 -10.52
C ASP A 175 -10.81 -8.31 -9.59
N LYS A 176 -9.96 -9.32 -9.88
CA LYS A 176 -8.66 -9.58 -9.23
C LYS A 176 -8.72 -9.44 -7.69
N PRO A 177 -9.54 -10.23 -6.97
CA PRO A 177 -9.69 -10.11 -5.53
C PRO A 177 -8.40 -10.42 -4.77
N MET A 178 -7.52 -11.25 -5.35
CA MET A 178 -6.22 -11.60 -4.76
C MET A 178 -5.15 -10.52 -4.94
N PHE A 179 -5.44 -9.45 -5.71
CA PHE A 179 -4.51 -8.36 -5.92
C PHE A 179 -4.64 -7.34 -4.79
N ASN A 180 -3.60 -7.19 -3.97
CA ASN A 180 -3.57 -6.22 -2.88
C ASN A 180 -3.44 -4.79 -3.43
N ARG A 181 -4.57 -4.11 -3.62
CA ARG A 181 -4.61 -2.78 -4.23
C ARG A 181 -3.96 -1.70 -3.39
N ALA A 182 -4.11 -1.77 -2.07
CA ALA A 182 -3.52 -0.81 -1.14
C ALA A 182 -1.98 -0.73 -1.27
N LEU A 183 -1.33 -1.87 -1.50
CA LEU A 183 0.13 -1.96 -1.59
C LEU A 183 0.67 -2.07 -3.01
N ARG A 184 -0.12 -2.57 -3.98
CA ARG A 184 0.39 -2.95 -5.31
C ARG A 184 -0.16 -2.15 -6.48
N GLU A 185 -1.30 -1.50 -6.32
CA GLU A 185 -1.95 -0.79 -7.43
C GLU A 185 -1.39 0.63 -7.55
N ALA A 186 -0.32 0.77 -8.34
CA ALA A 186 0.16 2.08 -8.76
C ALA A 186 -0.69 2.57 -9.94
N THR A 187 -1.32 3.73 -9.81
CA THR A 187 -2.19 4.34 -10.83
C THR A 187 -1.89 5.83 -10.98
N ALA A 188 -2.35 6.45 -12.06
CA ALA A 188 -2.26 7.90 -12.20
C ALA A 188 -2.92 8.60 -10.98
N PRO A 189 -2.23 9.57 -10.34
CA PRO A 189 -2.69 10.22 -9.12
C PRO A 189 -3.84 11.21 -9.35
N GLY A 190 -3.98 11.75 -10.56
CA GLY A 190 -4.89 12.87 -10.85
C GLY A 190 -4.66 14.05 -9.91
N GLU A 191 -5.77 14.66 -9.46
CA GLU A 191 -5.75 15.83 -8.57
C GLU A 191 -5.07 15.57 -7.22
N THR A 192 -4.90 14.30 -6.80
CA THR A 192 -4.14 14.01 -5.57
C THR A 192 -2.69 14.48 -5.68
N PHE A 193 -2.15 14.59 -6.90
CA PHE A 193 -0.83 15.14 -7.15
C PHE A 193 -0.74 16.66 -7.00
N ASP A 194 -1.88 17.37 -6.96
CA ASP A 194 -1.87 18.83 -6.76
C ASP A 194 -1.35 19.20 -5.36
N VAL A 195 -1.51 18.31 -4.38
CA VAL A 195 -0.85 18.42 -3.07
C VAL A 195 0.67 18.50 -3.22
N MET A 196 1.21 17.70 -4.15
CA MET A 196 2.65 17.66 -4.39
C MET A 196 3.15 18.91 -5.09
N ILE A 197 2.39 19.42 -6.06
CA ILE A 197 2.70 20.67 -6.73
C ILE A 197 2.61 21.85 -5.74
N ALA A 198 1.61 21.86 -4.87
CA ALA A 198 1.45 22.87 -3.82
C ALA A 198 2.62 22.85 -2.82
N ALA A 199 3.04 21.66 -2.38
CA ALA A 199 4.20 21.48 -1.51
C ALA A 199 5.48 22.00 -2.18
N ALA A 200 5.71 21.64 -3.44
CA ALA A 200 6.85 22.11 -4.21
C ALA A 200 6.83 23.64 -4.40
N ALA A 201 5.67 24.23 -4.66
CA ALA A 201 5.52 25.69 -4.84
C ALA A 201 5.94 26.47 -3.59
N LEU A 202 5.55 25.99 -2.42
CA LEU A 202 5.91 26.62 -1.15
C LEU A 202 7.37 26.32 -0.74
N ASP A 203 7.79 25.07 -0.86
CA ASP A 203 9.12 24.64 -0.42
C ASP A 203 10.26 25.24 -1.26
N HIS A 204 10.05 25.36 -2.57
CA HIS A 204 11.02 25.98 -3.48
C HIS A 204 10.90 27.50 -3.57
N GLY A 205 10.07 28.13 -2.71
CA GLY A 205 9.91 29.57 -2.62
C GLY A 205 9.33 30.22 -3.87
N LEU A 206 8.49 29.49 -4.63
CA LEU A 206 7.69 30.09 -5.70
C LEU A 206 6.60 31.00 -5.10
N TYR A 207 6.07 30.59 -3.95
CA TYR A 207 5.11 31.31 -3.13
C TYR A 207 5.54 31.24 -1.66
N ASP A 208 5.46 32.36 -0.94
CA ASP A 208 5.78 32.45 0.49
C ASP A 208 4.65 31.89 1.36
N THR A 209 3.39 31.98 0.89
CA THR A 209 2.22 31.52 1.63
C THR A 209 1.21 30.81 0.73
N ALA A 210 0.35 29.97 1.31
CA ALA A 210 -0.74 29.33 0.56
C ALA A 210 -1.92 30.27 0.27
N ASP A 211 -1.91 31.48 0.81
CA ASP A 211 -3.03 32.44 0.82
C ASP A 211 -2.77 33.68 -0.05
N GLU A 212 -1.64 33.72 -0.75
CA GLU A 212 -1.38 34.78 -1.73
C GLU A 212 -1.94 34.41 -3.11
N PRO A 213 -2.47 35.38 -3.88
CA PRO A 213 -3.01 35.11 -5.20
C PRO A 213 -1.96 34.55 -6.15
N THR A 214 -2.29 33.46 -6.84
CA THR A 214 -1.45 32.99 -7.95
C THR A 214 -1.70 33.85 -9.20
N ASP A 215 -0.90 33.63 -10.25
CA ASP A 215 -1.13 34.19 -11.59
C ASP A 215 -1.73 33.15 -12.56
N GLY A 216 -2.34 32.09 -12.03
CA GLY A 216 -2.92 30.97 -12.78
C GLY A 216 -4.44 30.86 -12.71
N GLY A 217 -4.97 29.86 -13.43
CA GLY A 217 -6.39 29.55 -13.46
C GLY A 217 -7.23 30.46 -14.37
N SER A 218 -8.51 30.13 -14.50
CA SER A 218 -9.48 30.88 -15.28
C SER A 218 -10.86 30.86 -14.59
N GLY A 219 -11.77 31.74 -15.03
CA GLY A 219 -13.12 31.82 -14.47
C GLY A 219 -13.11 32.03 -12.95
N GLU A 220 -13.78 31.16 -12.20
CA GLU A 220 -13.84 31.20 -10.73
C GLU A 220 -12.53 30.80 -10.03
N CYS A 221 -11.55 30.28 -10.79
CA CYS A 221 -10.21 29.95 -10.34
C CYS A 221 -9.17 31.01 -10.74
N ALA A 222 -9.56 32.09 -11.41
CA ALA A 222 -8.62 33.12 -11.85
C ALA A 222 -7.93 33.78 -10.64
N ASN A 223 -6.60 33.66 -10.60
CA ASN A 223 -5.73 34.12 -9.50
C ASN A 223 -6.12 33.53 -8.12
N ALA A 224 -6.73 32.35 -8.10
CA ALA A 224 -7.00 31.65 -6.85
C ALA A 224 -5.67 31.43 -6.09
N THR A 225 -5.73 31.55 -4.77
CA THR A 225 -4.60 31.17 -3.90
C THR A 225 -4.32 29.67 -4.02
N ILE A 226 -3.12 29.20 -3.60
CA ILE A 226 -2.83 27.76 -3.58
C ILE A 226 -3.87 27.00 -2.74
N ARG A 227 -4.28 27.57 -1.60
CA ARG A 227 -5.32 27.01 -0.72
C ARG A 227 -6.66 26.89 -1.45
N GLU A 228 -7.14 27.96 -2.04
CA GLU A 228 -8.41 27.96 -2.78
C GLU A 228 -8.37 27.02 -3.97
N ALA A 229 -7.24 26.99 -4.69
CA ALA A 229 -7.03 26.13 -5.84
C ALA A 229 -7.13 24.65 -5.46
N LEU A 230 -6.50 24.23 -4.36
CA LEU A 230 -6.60 22.85 -3.85
C LEU A 230 -8.05 22.49 -3.50
N VAL A 231 -8.71 23.36 -2.74
CA VAL A 231 -10.09 23.13 -2.25
C VAL A 231 -11.08 23.03 -3.42
N ARG A 232 -10.92 23.87 -4.45
CA ARG A 232 -11.82 23.94 -5.62
C ARG A 232 -11.39 23.06 -6.79
N SER A 233 -10.29 22.31 -6.68
CA SER A 233 -9.73 21.53 -7.80
C SER A 233 -9.42 22.39 -9.03
N CYS A 234 -8.74 23.53 -8.85
CA CYS A 234 -8.37 24.42 -9.95
C CYS A 234 -7.18 23.85 -10.76
N GLY A 235 -7.44 22.86 -11.61
CA GLY A 235 -6.40 22.12 -12.36
C GLY A 235 -5.53 23.01 -13.26
N GLU A 236 -6.09 24.06 -13.87
CA GLU A 236 -5.30 25.03 -14.68
C GLU A 236 -4.28 25.80 -13.84
N THR A 237 -4.60 26.08 -12.57
CA THR A 237 -3.67 26.70 -11.62
C THR A 237 -2.50 25.75 -11.34
N PHE A 238 -2.77 24.49 -11.01
CA PHE A 238 -1.71 23.50 -10.75
C PHE A 238 -0.87 23.16 -11.97
N ALA A 239 -1.49 23.10 -13.15
CA ALA A 239 -0.75 22.93 -14.40
C ALA A 239 0.26 24.06 -14.61
N LYS A 240 -0.13 25.31 -14.36
CA LYS A 240 0.78 26.46 -14.44
C LYS A 240 1.87 26.41 -13.36
N LEU A 241 1.51 26.15 -12.10
CA LEU A 241 2.48 26.01 -11.01
C LEU A 241 3.53 24.93 -11.34
N ALA A 242 3.11 23.79 -11.87
CA ALA A 242 4.02 22.72 -12.30
C ALA A 242 4.96 23.17 -13.43
N MET A 243 4.49 23.98 -14.38
CA MET A 243 5.35 24.54 -15.42
C MET A 243 6.35 25.57 -14.88
N ASP A 244 5.92 26.43 -13.95
CA ASP A 244 6.77 27.46 -13.34
C ASP A 244 7.85 26.83 -12.43
N LEU A 245 7.52 25.73 -11.74
CA LEU A 245 8.46 24.92 -10.96
C LEU A 245 9.46 24.16 -11.84
N GLY A 246 8.97 23.57 -12.93
CA GLY A 246 9.72 22.68 -13.79
C GLY A 246 9.94 21.27 -13.21
N GLU A 247 10.29 20.33 -14.09
CA GLU A 247 10.42 18.89 -13.78
C GLU A 247 11.46 18.57 -12.68
N GLY A 248 12.50 19.39 -12.54
CA GLY A 248 13.57 19.17 -11.55
C GLY A 248 13.05 19.32 -10.12
N ARG A 249 12.40 20.44 -9.81
CA ARG A 249 11.87 20.73 -8.47
C ARG A 249 10.71 19.81 -8.10
N LEU A 250 9.87 19.46 -9.09
CA LEU A 250 8.81 18.49 -8.89
C LEU A 250 9.36 17.09 -8.59
N ARG A 251 10.41 16.65 -9.29
CA ARG A 251 11.08 15.37 -8.99
C ARG A 251 11.70 15.37 -7.60
N GLU A 252 12.47 16.41 -7.26
CA GLU A 252 13.09 16.55 -5.95
C GLU A 252 12.05 16.49 -4.82
N THR A 253 10.93 17.19 -4.99
CA THR A 253 9.82 17.14 -4.02
C THR A 253 9.20 15.75 -3.98
N ALA A 254 8.93 15.11 -5.12
CA ALA A 254 8.36 13.76 -5.15
C ALA A 254 9.27 12.74 -4.44
N GLU A 255 10.57 12.77 -4.72
CA GLU A 255 11.59 11.93 -4.05
C GLU A 255 11.66 12.20 -2.55
N ALA A 256 11.56 13.47 -2.11
CA ALA A 256 11.52 13.82 -0.70
C ALA A 256 10.29 13.26 0.02
N PHE A 257 9.19 13.05 -0.69
CA PHE A 257 8.01 12.34 -0.20
C PHE A 257 8.08 10.82 -0.41
N GLY A 258 9.19 10.26 -0.90
CA GLY A 258 9.38 8.81 -1.03
C GLY A 258 8.85 8.20 -2.33
N PHE A 259 8.66 8.99 -3.39
CA PHE A 259 8.55 8.44 -4.75
C PHE A 259 9.91 7.90 -5.20
N SER A 260 9.86 6.95 -6.15
CA SER A 260 11.03 6.24 -6.70
C SER A 260 11.85 5.43 -5.69
N ASP A 261 11.18 4.96 -4.65
CA ASP A 261 11.65 3.93 -3.73
C ASP A 261 11.08 2.56 -4.15
N ASP A 262 11.91 1.74 -4.80
CA ASP A 262 11.56 0.38 -5.25
C ASP A 262 11.87 -0.72 -4.20
N GLU A 263 12.45 -0.32 -3.06
CA GLU A 263 12.80 -1.16 -1.93
C GLU A 263 11.74 -1.13 -0.80
N LEU A 264 10.79 -0.18 -0.86
CA LEU A 264 9.72 -0.03 0.12
C LEU A 264 8.98 -1.36 0.39
N ASN A 265 8.95 -1.74 1.66
CA ASN A 265 8.25 -2.91 2.14
C ASN A 265 7.61 -2.63 3.51
N VAL A 266 6.45 -3.24 3.76
CA VAL A 266 5.70 -3.13 5.02
C VAL A 266 5.45 -4.53 5.57
N PRO A 267 6.54 -5.20 5.94
CA PRO A 267 7.01 -6.55 5.52
C PRO A 267 6.58 -7.11 4.16
N ILE A 268 5.39 -6.75 3.66
CA ILE A 268 4.95 -7.09 2.30
C ILE A 268 5.52 -6.04 1.34
N ARG A 269 6.16 -6.49 0.26
CA ARG A 269 6.69 -5.59 -0.78
C ARG A 269 5.58 -4.66 -1.30
N VAL A 270 5.92 -3.38 -1.47
CA VAL A 270 5.05 -2.35 -2.04
C VAL A 270 5.46 -2.12 -3.50
N SER A 271 4.52 -1.79 -4.37
CA SER A 271 4.88 -1.35 -5.73
C SER A 271 5.46 0.06 -5.67
N GLU A 272 6.51 0.32 -6.45
CA GLU A 272 7.11 1.65 -6.58
C GLU A 272 6.04 2.67 -7.00
N SER A 273 5.99 3.81 -6.31
CA SER A 273 5.30 4.99 -6.79
C SER A 273 6.30 5.87 -7.53
N ARG A 274 6.08 6.08 -8.82
CA ARG A 274 7.07 6.64 -9.75
C ARG A 274 6.74 8.09 -10.11
N TYR A 275 7.78 8.92 -10.19
CA TYR A 275 7.73 10.23 -10.83
C TYR A 275 8.68 10.25 -12.04
N GLY A 276 8.12 10.11 -13.24
CA GLY A 276 8.86 10.24 -14.48
C GLY A 276 8.85 11.68 -14.99
N SER A 277 7.66 12.16 -15.36
CA SER A 277 7.44 13.53 -15.86
C SER A 277 5.99 13.95 -15.67
N TYR A 278 5.78 15.15 -15.11
CA TYR A 278 4.45 15.75 -15.05
C TYR A 278 3.91 16.07 -16.45
N ARG A 279 4.74 16.63 -17.32
CA ARG A 279 4.34 17.05 -18.68
C ARG A 279 3.78 15.91 -19.53
N ASN A 280 4.30 14.70 -19.36
CA ASN A 280 3.87 13.52 -20.11
C ASN A 280 2.84 12.67 -19.35
N GLY A 281 2.41 13.10 -18.16
CA GLY A 281 1.54 12.31 -17.28
C GLY A 281 2.19 11.03 -16.76
N ASP A 282 3.51 10.96 -16.76
CA ASP A 282 4.27 9.76 -16.40
C ASP A 282 4.48 9.69 -14.88
N ILE A 283 3.36 9.58 -14.16
CA ILE A 283 3.31 9.51 -12.70
C ILE A 283 2.37 8.38 -12.32
N ALA A 284 2.81 7.52 -11.40
CA ALA A 284 1.95 6.50 -10.82
C ALA A 284 2.18 6.42 -9.31
N VAL A 285 1.10 6.27 -8.55
CA VAL A 285 1.14 6.28 -7.09
C VAL A 285 0.29 5.16 -6.51
N THR A 286 0.77 4.53 -5.44
CA THR A 286 -0.02 3.57 -4.66
C THR A 286 -0.85 4.28 -3.59
N PRO A 287 -1.98 3.70 -3.13
CA PRO A 287 -2.72 4.23 -1.99
C PRO A 287 -1.85 4.40 -0.74
N LEU A 288 -0.94 3.46 -0.46
CA LEU A 288 0.01 3.58 0.64
C LEU A 288 0.93 4.80 0.48
N GLN A 289 1.43 5.08 -0.72
CA GLN A 289 2.29 6.24 -0.94
C GLN A 289 1.54 7.57 -0.72
N LEU A 290 0.28 7.67 -1.14
CA LEU A 290 -0.54 8.85 -0.82
C LEU A 290 -0.83 8.96 0.69
N ALA A 291 -0.96 7.83 1.40
CA ALA A 291 -1.07 7.83 2.85
C ALA A 291 0.22 8.35 3.50
N ARG A 292 1.40 8.00 2.99
CA ARG A 292 2.70 8.55 3.42
C ARG A 292 2.80 10.06 3.19
N VAL A 293 2.38 10.55 2.02
CA VAL A 293 2.32 12.00 1.73
C VAL A 293 1.43 12.72 2.74
N THR A 294 0.22 12.20 2.93
CA THR A 294 -0.78 12.78 3.85
C THR A 294 -0.28 12.75 5.30
N ALA A 295 0.33 11.64 5.71
CA ALA A 295 0.95 11.47 7.02
C ALA A 295 2.09 12.46 7.23
N ALA A 296 2.98 12.64 6.26
CA ALA A 296 4.08 13.59 6.37
C ALA A 296 3.57 15.02 6.56
N LEU A 297 2.55 15.45 5.80
CA LEU A 297 1.94 16.77 6.00
C LEU A 297 1.29 16.91 7.38
N ALA A 298 0.57 15.87 7.83
CA ALA A 298 -0.06 15.87 9.15
C ALA A 298 0.96 15.81 10.30
N ASN A 299 2.14 15.24 10.05
CA ASN A 299 3.29 15.17 10.97
C ASN A 299 4.33 16.27 10.66
N ARG A 300 3.87 17.48 10.30
CA ARG A 300 4.70 18.69 10.16
C ARG A 300 5.90 18.51 9.21
N GLY A 301 5.67 17.78 8.14
CA GLY A 301 6.64 17.47 7.10
C GLY A 301 7.59 16.32 7.41
N LEU A 302 7.45 15.64 8.56
CA LEU A 302 8.24 14.46 8.92
C LEU A 302 7.58 13.20 8.36
N MET A 303 8.31 12.48 7.51
CA MET A 303 7.89 11.19 7.00
C MET A 303 8.50 10.06 7.82
N VAL A 304 7.63 9.20 8.35
CA VAL A 304 8.01 8.01 9.12
C VAL A 304 7.82 6.77 8.25
N GLY A 305 8.77 5.83 8.34
CA GLY A 305 8.69 4.54 7.65
C GLY A 305 7.45 3.75 8.08
N PRO A 306 6.58 3.30 7.15
CA PRO A 306 5.40 2.54 7.51
C PRO A 306 5.76 1.11 7.94
N HIS A 307 5.01 0.54 8.88
CA HIS A 307 5.15 -0.85 9.30
C HIS A 307 3.78 -1.48 9.59
N LEU A 308 3.65 -2.78 9.31
CA LEU A 308 2.41 -3.56 9.45
C LEU A 308 2.42 -4.52 10.64
N VAL A 309 3.61 -4.78 11.20
CA VAL A 309 3.84 -5.72 12.30
C VAL A 309 4.49 -4.95 13.44
N VAL A 310 3.98 -5.11 14.66
CA VAL A 310 4.39 -4.33 15.85
C VAL A 310 5.88 -4.49 16.17
N GLN A 311 6.47 -5.63 15.79
CA GLN A 311 7.86 -5.97 16.06
C GLN A 311 8.83 -5.33 15.05
N ASP A 312 8.33 -4.82 13.93
CA ASP A 312 9.09 -4.25 12.82
C ASP A 312 9.19 -2.71 12.92
N GLU A 313 9.09 -2.16 14.14
CA GLU A 313 9.23 -0.73 14.38
C GLU A 313 10.69 -0.26 14.15
N GLU A 314 11.11 -0.19 12.89
CA GLU A 314 12.31 0.54 12.49
C GLU A 314 11.95 2.00 12.21
N ARG A 315 12.28 2.86 13.17
CA ARG A 315 11.94 4.29 13.11
C ARG A 315 12.87 5.04 12.15
N GLN A 316 12.69 4.84 10.85
CA GLN A 316 13.28 5.70 9.82
C GLN A 316 12.44 6.98 9.74
N VAL A 317 13.05 8.12 10.03
CA VAL A 317 12.41 9.44 9.95
C VAL A 317 13.21 10.30 9.00
N ALA A 318 12.54 10.83 7.97
CA ALA A 318 13.10 11.77 7.03
C ALA A 318 12.25 13.05 7.02
N GLN A 319 12.89 14.20 6.78
CA GLN A 319 12.16 15.44 6.52
C GLN A 319 11.80 15.47 5.03
N SER A 320 10.51 15.46 4.71
CA SER A 320 10.02 15.57 3.32
C SER A 320 9.90 17.02 2.88
N VAL A 321 9.29 17.86 3.73
CA VAL A 321 9.18 19.33 3.52
C VAL A 321 9.31 20.03 4.87
N PRO A 322 9.69 21.32 4.94
CA PRO A 322 9.71 22.08 6.18
C PRO A 322 8.34 22.08 6.88
N ALA A 323 8.36 22.15 8.22
CA ALA A 323 7.15 22.25 9.02
C ALA A 323 6.26 23.45 8.62
N ALA A 324 6.86 24.57 8.22
CA ALA A 324 6.13 25.73 7.73
C ALA A 324 5.31 25.42 6.46
N THR A 325 5.88 24.68 5.50
CA THR A 325 5.18 24.24 4.29
C THR A 325 4.01 23.33 4.63
N ALA A 326 4.24 22.36 5.52
CA ALA A 326 3.18 21.47 5.99
C ALA A 326 2.04 22.24 6.68
N ASP A 327 2.37 23.15 7.61
CA ASP A 327 1.41 23.96 8.36
C ASP A 327 0.56 24.84 7.43
N LEU A 328 1.13 25.32 6.31
CA LEU A 328 0.40 26.11 5.31
C LEU A 328 -0.60 25.28 4.49
N LEU A 329 -0.28 24.03 4.15
CA LEU A 329 -1.09 23.15 3.29
C LEU A 329 -2.16 22.37 4.04
N LEU A 330 -1.89 21.98 5.29
CA LEU A 330 -2.74 21.06 6.05
C LEU A 330 -4.21 21.51 6.14
N PRO A 331 -4.55 22.82 6.29
CA PRO A 331 -5.94 23.24 6.27
C PRO A 331 -6.63 23.00 4.92
N ALA A 332 -5.92 23.18 3.79
CA ALA A 332 -6.49 22.95 2.45
C ALA A 332 -6.81 21.46 2.23
N VAL A 333 -5.91 20.57 2.65
CA VAL A 333 -6.11 19.11 2.59
C VAL A 333 -7.33 18.71 3.43
N ARG A 334 -7.53 19.34 4.61
CA ARG A 334 -8.67 19.08 5.48
C ARG A 334 -9.99 19.61 4.94
N GLU A 335 -9.98 20.77 4.29
CA GLU A 335 -11.19 21.41 3.76
C GLU A 335 -11.69 20.78 2.46
N LYS A 336 -10.81 20.11 1.71
CA LYS A 336 -11.15 19.43 0.47
C LYS A 336 -12.05 18.23 0.73
N LYS A 337 -13.30 18.33 0.26
CA LYS A 337 -14.34 17.31 0.49
C LYS A 337 -14.21 16.13 -0.47
N ASP A 338 -13.91 16.42 -1.73
CA ASP A 338 -13.83 15.42 -2.80
C ASP A 338 -12.58 15.67 -3.65
N TRP A 339 -11.98 14.58 -4.13
CA TRP A 339 -10.91 14.59 -5.11
C TRP A 339 -11.50 14.08 -6.42
N ALA A 340 -11.28 14.80 -7.53
CA ALA A 340 -11.95 14.43 -8.76
C ALA A 340 -11.54 13.03 -9.22
N PRO A 341 -12.45 12.31 -9.90
CA PRO A 341 -12.16 10.97 -10.33
C PRO A 341 -10.96 10.91 -11.28
N THR A 342 -10.10 9.90 -11.12
CA THR A 342 -9.10 9.53 -12.14
C THR A 342 -9.62 8.39 -13.01
N GLU A 343 -9.27 8.36 -14.29
CA GLU A 343 -9.51 7.16 -15.09
C GLU A 343 -8.44 6.11 -14.76
N ALA A 344 -8.88 4.90 -14.40
CA ALA A 344 -8.02 3.74 -14.33
C ALA A 344 -7.62 3.27 -15.75
N ASP A 345 -6.60 2.41 -15.85
CA ASP A 345 -6.13 1.85 -17.14
C ASP A 345 -7.23 1.14 -17.95
N ASP A 346 -8.28 0.67 -17.28
CA ASP A 346 -9.43 0.03 -17.93
C ASP A 346 -10.58 1.01 -18.26
N GLY A 347 -10.34 2.31 -18.12
CA GLY A 347 -11.30 3.38 -18.37
C GLY A 347 -12.33 3.60 -17.26
N THR A 348 -12.23 2.90 -16.13
CA THR A 348 -13.16 3.10 -15.00
C THR A 348 -12.77 4.35 -14.21
N PRO A 349 -13.67 5.33 -14.01
CA PRO A 349 -13.42 6.45 -13.12
C PRO A 349 -13.13 5.97 -11.69
N SER A 350 -12.33 6.71 -10.94
CA SER A 350 -11.89 6.36 -9.60
C SER A 350 -11.93 7.57 -8.68
N SER A 351 -12.86 7.58 -7.72
CA SER A 351 -12.89 8.58 -6.64
C SER A 351 -11.73 8.37 -5.67
N TRP A 352 -11.15 9.46 -5.19
CA TRP A 352 -10.10 9.49 -4.17
C TRP A 352 -10.52 10.32 -2.96
N SER A 353 -9.93 10.00 -1.80
CA SER A 353 -10.03 10.83 -0.61
C SER A 353 -8.73 10.72 0.18
N LEU A 354 -8.16 11.87 0.52
CA LEU A 354 -7.02 12.04 1.41
C LEU A 354 -7.48 12.96 2.54
N THR A 355 -7.35 12.50 3.78
CA THR A 355 -7.66 13.27 4.99
C THR A 355 -6.83 12.75 6.16
N TYR A 356 -7.00 13.33 7.34
CA TYR A 356 -6.44 12.82 8.57
C TYR A 356 -7.43 12.99 9.72
N ALA A 357 -7.31 12.11 10.70
CA ALA A 357 -8.11 12.13 11.93
C ALA A 357 -7.20 11.95 13.15
N GLN A 358 -7.75 12.15 14.34
CA GLN A 358 -7.07 11.92 15.60
C GLN A 358 -7.68 10.68 16.25
N THR A 359 -6.85 9.83 16.86
CA THR A 359 -7.33 8.76 17.74
C THR A 359 -7.87 9.36 19.05
N GLU A 360 -8.59 8.57 19.86
CA GLU A 360 -8.92 8.94 21.25
C GLU A 360 -7.70 9.38 22.08
N LYS A 361 -6.51 8.83 21.76
CA LYS A 361 -5.24 9.13 22.44
C LYS A 361 -4.56 10.40 21.91
N GLY A 362 -5.10 11.00 20.85
CA GLY A 362 -4.54 12.17 20.19
C GLY A 362 -3.42 11.86 19.21
N ASP A 363 -3.32 10.61 18.73
CA ASP A 363 -2.39 10.26 17.66
C ASP A 363 -2.97 10.70 16.31
N THR A 364 -2.14 11.31 15.48
CA THR A 364 -2.56 11.72 14.13
C THR A 364 -2.51 10.55 13.17
N VAL A 365 -3.61 10.27 12.45
CA VAL A 365 -3.71 9.18 11.47
C VAL A 365 -4.10 9.73 10.11
N ALA A 366 -3.26 9.50 9.10
CA ALA A 366 -3.59 9.75 7.71
C ALA A 366 -4.52 8.67 7.16
N LEU A 367 -5.56 9.10 6.46
CA LEU A 367 -6.63 8.27 5.93
C LEU A 367 -6.72 8.48 4.43
N VAL A 368 -6.49 7.42 3.65
CA VAL A 368 -6.56 7.45 2.20
C VAL A 368 -7.51 6.36 1.71
N ALA A 369 -8.37 6.71 0.77
CA ALA A 369 -9.21 5.74 0.07
C ALA A 369 -9.26 6.01 -1.43
N ARG A 370 -9.42 4.93 -2.19
CA ARG A 370 -9.72 4.92 -3.62
C ARG A 370 -10.88 3.98 -3.88
N ALA A 371 -11.86 4.42 -4.67
CA ALA A 371 -12.95 3.57 -5.15
C ALA A 371 -13.13 3.75 -6.65
N ALA A 372 -13.07 2.66 -7.41
CA ALA A 372 -13.37 2.63 -8.84
C ALA A 372 -14.88 2.80 -9.05
N THR A 373 -15.31 4.04 -9.26
CA THR A 373 -16.69 4.45 -9.45
C THR A 373 -16.75 5.87 -10.03
N SER A 374 -17.87 6.21 -10.67
CA SER A 374 -18.22 7.58 -11.07
C SER A 374 -18.79 8.43 -9.93
N ASP A 375 -19.10 7.82 -8.78
CA ASP A 375 -19.52 8.54 -7.58
C ASP A 375 -18.32 9.22 -6.90
N ALA A 376 -18.18 10.52 -7.12
CA ALA A 376 -17.06 11.32 -6.61
C ALA A 376 -16.91 11.27 -5.08
N GLY A 377 -18.01 11.08 -4.33
CA GLY A 377 -17.99 11.04 -2.87
C GLY A 377 -17.75 9.65 -2.27
N ALA A 378 -17.54 8.62 -3.10
CA ALA A 378 -17.41 7.24 -2.61
C ALA A 378 -16.19 7.04 -1.70
N ALA A 379 -15.01 7.54 -2.10
CA ALA A 379 -13.82 7.45 -1.27
C ALA A 379 -13.92 8.31 0.00
N ALA A 380 -14.58 9.47 -0.07
CA ALA A 380 -14.78 10.35 1.09
C ALA A 380 -15.65 9.70 2.18
N ARG A 381 -16.65 8.90 1.79
CA ARG A 381 -17.42 8.10 2.76
C ARG A 381 -16.57 7.02 3.43
N VAL A 382 -15.64 6.40 2.71
CA VAL A 382 -14.70 5.41 3.28
C VAL A 382 -13.80 6.07 4.31
N THR A 383 -13.19 7.21 4.00
CA THR A 383 -12.33 7.93 4.95
C THR A 383 -13.11 8.50 6.14
N THR A 384 -14.36 8.90 5.94
CA THR A 384 -15.26 9.31 7.04
C THR A 384 -15.56 8.15 7.99
N ALA A 385 -15.91 6.97 7.46
CA ALA A 385 -16.17 5.79 8.27
C ALA A 385 -14.91 5.33 9.05
N MET A 386 -13.73 5.40 8.44
CA MET A 386 -12.46 5.17 9.15
C MET A 386 -12.22 6.18 10.26
N ALA A 387 -12.49 7.47 10.02
CA ALA A 387 -12.32 8.52 11.02
C ALA A 387 -13.26 8.33 12.22
N GLU A 388 -14.51 7.93 11.99
CA GLU A 388 -15.49 7.60 13.03
C GLU A 388 -15.09 6.35 13.83
N ALA A 389 -14.40 5.39 13.20
CA ALA A 389 -13.89 4.20 13.88
C ALA A 389 -12.63 4.45 14.73
N LEU A 390 -11.90 5.55 14.49
CA LEU A 390 -10.75 5.96 15.29
C LEU A 390 -11.12 6.70 16.58
N SER A 391 -12.37 7.19 16.67
CA SER A 391 -12.82 8.18 17.65
C SER A 391 -13.58 7.63 18.84
#